data_AF-A0AAW1MMF3-F1
#
_entry.id   AF-A0AAW1MMF3-F1
#
_cell.length_a   1.000
_cell.length_b   1.000
_cell.length_c   1.000
_cell.angle_alpha   90.00
_cell.angle_beta   90.00
_cell.angle_gamma   90.00
#
_symmetry.space_group_name_H-M   'P 1'
#
loop_
_entity.id
_entity.type
_entity.pdbx_description
1 polymer ?
#
loop_
_entity_poly.entity_id
_entity_poly.type
_entity_poly.pdbx_seq_one_letter_code
_entity_poly.pdbx_strand_id
1 'polypeptide(L)'
;MEINPSKSLSICATIVAGKSVVRTRPIFKVQGQFLPALGHLNTFRYLGLQFGSTGTAKPTLFHLRSWLSNLERTPLQPHQKLHMLKVFVIPRLYHGLQAPTTTGGLLVECDRLIRRTAKKILHLSAHTGSQFLHAAIRGGVWAFRSCDTSFHPS
;
A
#
# COMPACT_ATOMS: atom_id res chain seq x y z
N MET A 1 -16.67 -26.51 6.43
CA MET A 1 -16.75 -25.05 6.26
C MET A 1 -17.92 -24.74 5.36
N GLU A 2 -18.89 -23.95 5.82
CA GLU A 2 -20.00 -23.48 4.99
C GLU A 2 -19.73 -22.06 4.50
N ILE A 3 -20.02 -21.80 3.22
CA ILE A 3 -19.80 -20.50 2.58
C ILE A 3 -21.04 -19.64 2.78
N ASN A 4 -20.88 -18.46 3.39
CA ASN A 4 -21.99 -17.52 3.58
C ASN A 4 -22.26 -16.73 2.28
N PRO A 5 -23.43 -16.90 1.63
CA PRO A 5 -23.74 -16.23 0.36
C PRO A 5 -23.86 -14.70 0.51
N SER A 6 -24.32 -14.19 1.66
CA SER A 6 -24.49 -12.75 1.88
C SER A 6 -23.18 -11.96 1.94
N LYS A 7 -22.08 -12.62 2.34
CA LYS A 7 -20.73 -12.04 2.40
C LYS A 7 -19.87 -12.42 1.20
N SER A 8 -20.42 -13.20 0.28
CA SER A 8 -19.72 -13.70 -0.89
C SER A 8 -20.09 -12.88 -2.11
N LEU A 9 -19.16 -12.77 -3.05
CA LEU A 9 -19.30 -11.96 -4.25
C LEU A 9 -18.78 -12.76 -5.44
N SER A 10 -19.45 -12.65 -6.58
CA SER A 10 -19.00 -13.28 -7.82
C SER A 10 -18.48 -12.26 -8.82
N ILE A 11 -17.41 -12.62 -9.51
CA ILE A 11 -16.86 -11.85 -10.63
C ILE A 11 -16.93 -12.77 -11.84
N CYS A 12 -17.63 -12.34 -12.88
CA CYS A 12 -17.75 -13.07 -14.12
C CYS A 12 -17.42 -12.12 -15.27
N ALA A 13 -16.43 -12.50 -16.08
CA ALA A 13 -16.07 -11.80 -17.30
C ALA A 13 -16.36 -12.69 -18.49
N THR A 14 -16.90 -12.12 -19.57
CA THR A 14 -17.08 -12.79 -20.85
C THR A 14 -16.42 -11.96 -21.93
N ILE A 15 -15.92 -12.60 -22.98
CA ILE A 15 -15.32 -11.89 -24.11
C ILE A 15 -16.44 -11.61 -25.12
N VAL A 16 -16.65 -10.34 -25.45
CA VAL A 16 -17.56 -9.90 -26.51
C VAL A 16 -16.74 -9.10 -27.52
N ALA A 17 -16.69 -9.56 -28.78
CA ALA A 17 -15.93 -8.91 -29.85
C ALA A 17 -14.46 -8.62 -29.48
N GLY A 18 -13.78 -9.59 -28.82
CA GLY A 18 -12.38 -9.47 -28.40
C GLY A 18 -12.13 -8.62 -27.15
N LYS A 19 -13.17 -7.99 -26.57
CA LYS A 19 -13.06 -7.20 -25.33
C LYS A 19 -13.64 -7.96 -24.15
N SER A 20 -12.94 -7.94 -23.01
CA SER A 20 -13.46 -8.51 -21.76
C SER A 20 -14.54 -7.60 -21.19
N VAL A 21 -15.77 -8.12 -21.10
CA VAL A 21 -16.95 -7.43 -20.57
C VAL A 21 -17.41 -8.14 -19.30
N VAL A 22 -17.64 -7.37 -18.26
CA VAL A 22 -18.07 -7.89 -16.96
C VAL A 22 -19.57 -8.15 -16.98
N ARG A 23 -19.99 -9.34 -16.57
CA ARG A 23 -21.41 -9.69 -16.48
C ARG A 23 -21.95 -9.23 -15.13
N THR A 24 -22.87 -8.28 -15.16
CA THR A 24 -23.57 -7.75 -13.97
C THR A 24 -24.70 -8.68 -13.49
N ARG A 25 -25.07 -9.71 -14.25
CA ARG A 25 -26.13 -10.66 -13.86
C ARG A 25 -25.55 -11.78 -12.98
N PRO A 26 -26.21 -12.13 -11.86
CA PRO A 26 -25.76 -13.21 -10.98
C PRO A 26 -25.95 -14.57 -11.66
N ILE A 27 -24.88 -15.33 -11.80
CA ILE A 27 -24.86 -16.65 -12.47
C ILE A 27 -24.59 -17.78 -11.46
N PHE A 28 -23.84 -17.47 -10.39
CA PHE A 28 -23.44 -18.46 -9.40
C PHE A 28 -24.47 -18.57 -8.28
N LYS A 29 -24.82 -19.81 -7.93
CA LYS A 29 -25.66 -20.15 -6.78
C LYS A 29 -24.82 -20.87 -5.74
N VAL A 30 -24.91 -20.44 -4.49
CA VAL A 30 -24.35 -21.14 -3.32
C VAL A 30 -25.49 -21.35 -2.34
N GLN A 31 -25.70 -22.60 -1.89
CA GLN A 31 -26.79 -22.98 -0.98
C GLN A 31 -28.18 -22.52 -1.48
N GLY A 32 -28.43 -22.60 -2.79
CA GLY A 32 -29.70 -22.19 -3.41
C GLY A 32 -29.90 -20.67 -3.54
N GLN A 33 -29.03 -19.84 -2.95
CA GLN A 33 -29.05 -18.38 -3.05
C GLN A 33 -28.11 -17.90 -4.16
N PHE A 34 -28.54 -16.88 -4.91
CA PHE A 34 -27.72 -16.25 -5.92
C PHE A 34 -26.66 -15.35 -5.28
N LEU A 35 -25.40 -15.51 -5.69
CA LEU A 35 -24.34 -14.59 -5.29
C LEU A 35 -24.48 -13.26 -6.03
N PRO A 36 -24.35 -12.12 -5.33
CA PRO A 36 -24.32 -10.83 -6.01
C PRO A 36 -23.14 -10.78 -6.99
N ALA A 37 -23.42 -10.34 -8.22
CA ALA A 37 -22.40 -10.12 -9.24
C ALA A 37 -21.79 -8.72 -9.06
N LEU A 38 -20.47 -8.64 -9.08
CA LEU A 38 -19.77 -7.36 -9.03
C LEU A 38 -20.01 -6.60 -10.33
N GLY A 39 -20.73 -5.48 -10.25
CA GLY A 39 -20.90 -4.56 -11.37
C GLY A 39 -19.57 -3.95 -11.82
N HIS A 40 -19.54 -3.41 -13.04
CA HIS A 40 -18.31 -2.89 -13.64
C HIS A 40 -17.60 -1.81 -12.79
N LEU A 41 -18.38 -0.93 -12.15
CA LEU A 41 -17.90 0.18 -11.31
C LEU A 41 -17.72 -0.19 -9.84
N ASN A 42 -18.23 -1.35 -9.42
CA ASN A 42 -18.15 -1.73 -8.02
C ASN A 42 -16.76 -2.26 -7.71
N THR A 43 -16.29 -1.94 -6.50
CA THR A 43 -15.03 -2.44 -5.96
C THR A 43 -15.29 -3.19 -4.66
N PHE A 44 -14.45 -4.18 -4.37
CA PHE A 44 -14.48 -4.92 -3.12
C PHE A 44 -13.08 -4.92 -2.49
N ARG A 45 -13.04 -4.99 -1.15
CA ARG A 45 -11.79 -5.03 -0.42
C ARG A 45 -11.39 -6.48 -0.17
N TYR A 46 -10.18 -6.85 -0.60
CA TYR A 46 -9.55 -8.13 -0.29
C TYR A 46 -8.11 -7.91 0.15
N LEU A 47 -7.71 -8.51 1.28
CA LEU A 47 -6.38 -8.32 1.89
C LEU A 47 -5.92 -6.85 2.00
N GLY A 48 -6.87 -5.94 2.25
CA GLY A 48 -6.62 -4.50 2.37
C GLY A 48 -6.43 -3.75 1.04
N LEU A 49 -6.52 -4.45 -0.09
CA LEU A 49 -6.49 -3.89 -1.44
C LEU A 49 -7.91 -3.80 -2.01
N GLN A 50 -8.13 -2.78 -2.83
CA GLN A 50 -9.39 -2.63 -3.57
C GLN A 50 -9.25 -3.38 -4.89
N PHE A 51 -10.20 -4.27 -5.18
CA PHE A 51 -10.29 -4.99 -6.43
C PHE A 51 -11.56 -4.56 -7.15
N GLY A 52 -11.42 -4.28 -8.44
CA GLY A 52 -12.53 -4.00 -9.34
C GLY A 52 -12.77 -5.16 -10.28
N SER A 53 -13.74 -4.96 -11.17
CA SER A 53 -14.15 -5.95 -12.16
C SER A 53 -13.07 -6.29 -13.21
N THR A 54 -12.10 -5.39 -13.42
CA THR A 54 -10.97 -5.56 -14.34
C THR A 54 -9.65 -5.95 -13.63
N GLY A 55 -9.71 -6.28 -12.34
CA GLY A 55 -8.56 -6.69 -11.52
C GLY A 55 -8.25 -5.72 -10.39
N THR A 56 -6.97 -5.64 -9.99
CA THR A 56 -6.54 -4.82 -8.85
C THR A 56 -6.74 -3.33 -9.15
N ALA A 57 -7.59 -2.67 -8.36
CA ALA A 57 -7.74 -1.22 -8.46
C ALA A 57 -6.39 -0.58 -8.12
N LYS A 58 -5.98 0.42 -8.92
CA LYS A 58 -4.67 1.06 -8.81
C LYS A 58 -4.34 1.40 -7.36
N PRO A 59 -3.10 1.12 -6.87
CA PRO A 59 -2.69 1.51 -5.53
C PRO A 59 -2.92 3.00 -5.34
N THR A 60 -3.92 3.34 -4.54
CA THR A 60 -4.44 4.71 -4.52
C THR A 60 -3.46 5.56 -3.74
N LEU A 61 -2.76 6.48 -4.42
CA LEU A 61 -1.91 7.51 -3.80
C LEU A 61 -2.62 8.23 -2.64
N PHE A 62 -3.95 8.30 -2.68
CA PHE A 62 -4.81 8.77 -1.61
C PHE A 62 -4.55 8.05 -0.26
N HIS A 63 -4.46 6.71 -0.26
CA HIS A 63 -4.21 5.95 0.96
C HIS A 63 -2.82 6.25 1.51
N LEU A 64 -1.80 6.32 0.65
CA LEU A 64 -0.45 6.72 1.06
C LEU A 64 -0.43 8.11 1.67
N ARG A 65 -1.09 9.09 1.05
CA ARG A 65 -1.22 10.46 1.58
C ARG A 65 -1.92 10.49 2.93
N SER A 66 -2.97 9.69 3.11
CA SER A 66 -3.66 9.57 4.39
C SER A 66 -2.75 8.97 5.47
N TRP A 67 -2.01 7.90 5.16
CA TRP A 67 -1.06 7.31 6.12
C TRP A 67 0.06 8.27 6.49
N LEU A 68 0.63 9.00 5.51
CA LEU A 68 1.66 10.00 5.75
C LEU A 68 1.13 11.19 6.57
N SER A 69 -0.09 11.67 6.28
CA SER A 69 -0.73 12.74 7.04
C SER A 69 -0.97 12.34 8.49
N ASN A 70 -1.45 11.11 8.73
CA ASN A 70 -1.63 10.58 10.08
C ASN A 70 -0.29 10.50 10.83
N LEU A 71 0.77 10.04 10.15
CA LEU A 71 2.11 9.97 10.74
C LEU A 71 2.68 11.37 11.07
N GLU A 72 2.46 12.36 10.20
CA GLU A 72 2.85 13.75 10.45
C GLU A 72 2.16 14.32 11.70
N ARG A 73 0.83 14.10 11.83
CA ARG A 73 0.00 14.61 12.92
C ARG A 73 0.24 13.95 14.28
N THR A 74 0.83 12.76 14.31
CA THR A 74 0.98 12.03 15.57
C THR A 74 2.03 12.72 16.48
N PRO A 75 1.78 12.92 17.79
CA PRO A 75 2.75 13.53 18.71
C PRO A 75 3.83 12.52 19.14
N LEU A 76 4.66 12.07 18.20
CA LEU A 76 5.76 11.13 18.43
C LEU A 76 7.12 11.79 18.19
N GLN A 77 8.17 11.23 18.78
CA GLN A 77 9.54 11.67 18.52
C GLN A 77 9.91 11.42 17.04
N PRO A 78 10.68 12.32 16.38
CA PRO A 78 11.02 12.19 14.97
C PRO A 78 11.64 10.84 14.57
N HIS A 79 12.49 10.29 15.44
CA HIS A 79 13.10 8.98 15.21
C HIS A 79 12.09 7.84 15.22
N GLN A 80 11.08 7.90 16.11
CA GLN A 80 10.02 6.89 16.19
C GLN A 80 9.15 6.96 14.94
N LYS A 81 8.85 8.17 14.45
CA LYS A 81 8.11 8.37 13.21
C LYS A 81 8.84 7.76 12.00
N LEU A 82 10.15 7.96 11.89
CA LEU A 82 10.95 7.35 10.82
C LEU A 82 11.00 5.81 10.94
N HIS A 83 11.11 5.29 12.16
CA HIS A 83 11.05 3.86 12.40
C HIS A 83 9.69 3.27 11.95
N MET A 84 8.58 3.92 12.31
CA MET A 84 7.24 3.50 11.87
C MET A 84 7.06 3.58 10.35
N LEU A 85 7.62 4.62 9.72
CA LEU A 85 7.63 4.76 8.26
C LEU A 85 8.32 3.55 7.61
N LYS A 86 9.49 3.16 8.11
CA LYS A 86 10.27 2.03 7.59
C LYS A 86 9.61 0.68 7.84
N VAL A 87 9.08 0.45 9.04
CA VAL A 87 8.56 -0.86 9.47
C VAL A 87 7.13 -1.12 9.00
N PHE A 88 6.27 -0.10 8.96
CA PHE A 88 4.86 -0.30 8.66
C PHE A 88 4.44 0.27 7.31
N VAL A 89 4.80 1.53 7.02
CA VAL A 89 4.28 2.22 5.82
C VAL A 89 4.89 1.65 4.55
N ILE A 90 6.22 1.43 4.55
CA ILE A 90 6.93 0.91 3.37
C ILE A 90 6.48 -0.52 3.01
N PRO A 91 6.44 -1.51 3.92
CA PRO A 91 5.97 -2.86 3.58
C PRO A 91 4.51 -2.89 3.13
N ARG A 92 3.65 -2.06 3.74
CA ARG A 92 2.24 -1.94 3.34
C ARG A 92 2.11 -1.36 1.93
N LEU A 93 2.97 -0.41 1.56
CA LEU A 93 3.04 0.09 0.20
C LEU A 93 3.53 -1.00 -0.76
N TYR A 94 4.59 -1.72 -0.45
CA TYR A 94 5.09 -2.83 -1.28
C TYR A 94 4.02 -3.88 -1.57
N HIS A 95 3.24 -4.28 -0.56
CA HIS A 95 2.12 -5.21 -0.74
C HIS A 95 1.10 -4.70 -1.77
N GLY A 96 0.82 -3.38 -1.79
CA GLY A 96 -0.07 -2.81 -2.80
C GLY A 96 0.55 -2.59 -4.17
N LEU A 97 1.87 -2.46 -4.25
CA LEU A 97 2.61 -2.26 -5.51
C LEU A 97 2.88 -3.57 -6.26
N GLN A 98 2.82 -4.73 -5.58
CA GLN A 98 2.89 -6.05 -6.23
C GLN A 98 1.72 -6.32 -7.20
N ALA A 99 0.71 -5.45 -7.20
CA ALA A 99 -0.36 -5.49 -8.18
C ALA A 99 0.17 -5.21 -9.61
N PRO A 100 -0.27 -5.98 -10.63
CA PRO A 100 0.17 -5.80 -12.02
C PRO A 100 -0.27 -4.48 -12.65
N THR A 101 -1.14 -3.70 -11.98
CA THR A 101 -1.62 -2.39 -12.45
C THR A 101 -0.72 -1.22 -12.07
N THR A 102 0.45 -1.49 -11.48
CA THR A 102 1.40 -0.48 -11.03
C THR A 102 2.21 0.10 -12.20
N THR A 103 2.11 1.41 -12.41
CA THR A 103 2.92 2.15 -13.40
C THR A 103 4.20 2.70 -12.75
N GLY A 104 5.33 2.73 -13.48
CA GLY A 104 6.58 3.30 -12.99
C GLY A 104 6.45 4.75 -12.48
N GLY A 105 5.67 5.59 -13.16
CA GLY A 105 5.39 6.96 -12.71
C GLY A 105 4.69 7.03 -11.35
N LEU A 106 3.86 6.04 -11.01
CA LEU A 106 3.21 5.96 -9.70
C LEU A 106 4.24 5.65 -8.60
N LEU A 107 5.20 4.77 -8.87
CA LEU A 107 6.30 4.48 -7.96
C LEU A 107 7.14 5.71 -7.65
N VAL A 108 7.49 6.48 -8.71
CA VAL A 108 8.26 7.72 -8.57
C VAL A 108 7.50 8.74 -7.71
N GLU A 109 6.19 8.87 -7.90
CA GLU A 109 5.37 9.80 -7.10
C GLU A 109 5.25 9.34 -5.64
N CYS A 110 5.06 8.04 -5.39
CA CYS A 110 5.06 7.47 -4.04
C CYS A 110 6.37 7.76 -3.31
N ASP A 111 7.49 7.48 -3.97
CA ASP A 111 8.84 7.69 -3.46
C ASP A 111 9.14 9.18 -3.18
N ARG A 112 8.68 10.06 -4.07
CA ARG A 112 8.73 11.52 -3.86
C ARG A 112 7.95 11.96 -2.61
N LEU A 113 6.76 11.41 -2.39
CA LEU A 113 5.94 11.72 -1.21
C LEU A 113 6.61 11.23 0.08
N ILE A 114 7.12 10.00 0.09
CA ILE A 114 7.82 9.41 1.24
C ILE A 114 9.03 10.27 1.61
N ARG A 115 9.89 10.62 0.63
CA ARG A 115 11.04 11.50 0.87
C ARG A 115 10.65 12.87 1.42
N ARG A 116 9.59 13.48 0.88
CA ARG A 116 9.10 14.78 1.35
C ARG A 116 8.64 14.70 2.81
N THR A 117 7.89 13.66 3.18
CA THR A 117 7.44 13.48 4.57
C THR A 117 8.61 13.14 5.50
N ALA A 118 9.58 12.33 5.07
CA ALA A 118 10.79 12.06 5.86
C ALA A 118 11.59 13.33 6.17
N LYS A 119 11.77 14.22 5.16
CA LYS A 119 12.42 15.53 5.36
C LYS A 119 11.65 16.40 6.35
N LYS A 120 10.32 16.46 6.25
CA LYS A 120 9.48 17.22 7.19
C LYS A 120 9.60 16.69 8.63
N ILE A 121 9.59 15.37 8.82
CA ILE A 121 9.71 14.74 10.14
C ILE A 121 11.05 15.11 10.79
N LEU A 122 12.12 15.18 10.01
CA LEU A 122 13.45 15.58 10.48
C LEU A 122 13.64 17.10 10.54
N HIS A 123 12.61 17.90 10.24
CA HIS A 123 12.70 19.36 10.15
C HIS A 123 13.77 19.86 9.16
N LEU A 124 14.08 19.09 8.11
CA LEU A 124 15.00 19.49 7.05
C LEU A 124 14.34 20.49 6.08
N SER A 125 15.13 21.44 5.59
CA SER A 125 14.69 22.36 4.55
C SER A 125 14.33 21.59 3.27
N ALA A 126 13.33 22.08 2.53
CA ALA A 126 12.89 21.45 1.29
C ALA A 126 14.02 21.32 0.24
N HIS A 127 15.03 22.20 0.32
CA HIS A 127 16.16 22.32 -0.61
C HIS A 127 17.33 21.38 -0.25
N THR A 128 17.25 20.66 0.87
CA THR A 128 18.30 19.71 1.24
C THR A 128 18.35 18.57 0.21
N GLY A 129 19.54 18.24 -0.29
CA GLY A 129 19.74 17.16 -1.25
C GLY A 129 19.19 15.82 -0.73
N SER A 130 18.62 14.99 -1.61
CA SER A 130 18.18 13.63 -1.24
C SER A 130 19.33 12.75 -0.74
N GLN A 131 20.57 13.09 -1.10
CA GLN A 131 21.80 12.42 -0.68
C GLN A 131 21.90 12.29 0.85
N PHE A 132 21.38 13.25 1.61
CA PHE A 132 21.38 13.20 3.08
C PHE A 132 20.57 12.02 3.64
N LEU A 133 19.49 11.62 2.96
CA LEU A 133 18.68 10.46 3.37
C LEU A 133 19.38 9.12 3.07
N HIS A 134 20.36 9.12 2.17
CA HIS A 134 21.12 7.95 1.75
C HIS A 134 22.55 7.93 2.30
N ALA A 135 22.96 8.96 3.05
CA ALA A 135 24.28 9.04 3.63
C ALA A 135 24.45 7.92 4.66
N ALA A 136 25.48 7.09 4.49
CA ALA A 136 25.82 6.05 5.45
C ALA A 136 26.21 6.70 6.79
N ILE A 137 25.73 6.12 7.90
CA ILE A 137 26.07 6.50 9.28
C ILE A 137 27.50 6.01 9.60
N ARG A 138 28.48 6.40 8.78
CA ARG A 138 29.90 6.05 8.96
C ARG A 138 30.73 7.22 9.50
N GLY A 139 30.13 8.39 9.70
CA GLY A 139 30.77 9.55 10.31
C GLY A 139 29.93 10.13 11.45
N GLY A 140 30.24 9.74 12.69
CA GLY A 140 30.12 10.59 13.89
C GLY A 140 28.73 10.91 14.46
N VAL A 141 28.45 10.31 15.63
CA VAL A 141 27.73 10.90 16.80
C VAL A 141 26.20 11.06 16.79
N TRP A 142 25.44 10.63 15.79
CA TRP A 142 23.96 10.62 15.92
C TRP A 142 23.38 9.24 15.58
N ALA A 143 23.62 8.28 16.48
CA ALA A 143 23.22 6.89 16.32
C ALA A 143 21.80 6.64 16.84
N PHE A 144 20.84 6.52 15.91
CA PHE A 144 19.68 5.65 16.13
C PHE A 144 20.18 4.20 16.05
N ARG A 145 20.61 3.66 17.19
CA ARG A 145 21.07 2.27 17.32
C ARG A 145 19.87 1.34 17.14
N SER A 146 19.79 0.63 16.01
CA SER A 146 19.05 -0.64 15.99
C SER A 146 19.90 -1.65 16.75
N CYS A 147 19.36 -2.10 17.88
CA CYS A 147 19.80 -3.30 18.57
C CYS A 147 19.76 -4.45 17.56
N ASP A 148 20.90 -5.07 17.28
CA ASP A 148 21.06 -6.50 16.98
C ASP A 148 22.51 -6.73 16.57
N THR A 149 23.31 -7.16 17.53
CA THR A 149 24.52 -7.96 17.29
C THR A 149 24.89 -8.62 18.61
N SER A 150 24.19 -9.71 18.90
CA SER A 150 24.73 -10.79 19.71
C SER A 150 25.93 -11.38 18.98
N PHE A 151 27.15 -11.09 19.45
CA PHE A 151 28.30 -11.92 19.15
C PHE A 151 29.25 -11.91 20.35
N HIS A 152 29.37 -13.07 20.98
CA HIS A 152 30.17 -13.33 22.18
C HIS A 152 31.67 -13.12 21.94
N PRO A 153 32.44 -12.75 22.97
CA PRO A 153 33.89 -12.69 22.91
C PRO A 153 34.52 -14.04 23.26
N SER A 154 35.66 -14.34 22.64
CA SER A 154 36.69 -15.26 23.14
C SER A 154 38.03 -14.58 22.92
#